data_AF-A0A963H608-F1
#
_entry.id   AF-A0A963H608-F1
#
_cell.length_a   1.000
_cell.length_b   1.000
_cell.length_c   1.000
_cell.angle_alpha   90.00
_cell.angle_beta   90.00
_cell.angle_gamma   90.00
#
_symmetry.space_group_name_H-M   'P 1'
#
loop_
_entity.id
_entity.type
_entity.pdbx_description
1 polymer ?
#
loop_
_entity_poly.entity_id
_entity_poly.type
_entity_poly.pdbx_seq_one_letter_code
_entity_poly.pdbx_strand_id
1 'polypeptide(L)'
;EAEVEALFADTPVAGWDDIANASPAAVHLDLYVAYLNVPTIGRAILGDTRYAEIGDAIDTGQHVWWVATRGRARLVDERFVRGTSPGNLSLLQGGAPLELRDFDLDPQPPAGGPPLDSALVLRAPPLSGIDPAGAQQFVFSIQRSRGQFRPEVVFRDATLTYTPPARYFDRPPAPPPDWLLGWLDRADELVTLGAALLVLALVLARPRWLSVSPRRLLIFRNAYLIFTLAYLGWYAQGQLSIVHLTGAVKTLAKGQNLASFLYDPVALLIMAFTLVTFFVWGRGVFCGWLCPFGALQDLISQLGQRLGITPRRLNPSVARVLDRGRYALLAALLAAAALIPAWAEQGVEVEPFKTAITVGFDRELPFVAYALALLVASLFYYKFFCRFLCPLGAFMVLGGKLRLQRWLPRRSACGTPCQRCRHRCQYDAIEPGGAIRYDDCFQCLDCVGIYHDEQRCAPLLLMRKKPAAARRLNLVDAADPAPPE
;
A
#
# COMPACT_ATOMS: atom_id res chain seq x y z
N GLU A 1 -42.37 -18.86 -23.21
CA GLU A 1 -43.25 -17.69 -23.31
C GLU A 1 -43.47 -17.04 -21.95
N ALA A 2 -43.76 -17.81 -20.89
CA ALA A 2 -43.94 -17.28 -19.53
C ALA A 2 -42.77 -16.44 -18.99
N GLU A 3 -41.52 -16.84 -19.25
CA GLU A 3 -40.33 -16.06 -18.84
C GLU A 3 -40.26 -14.70 -19.53
N VAL A 4 -40.68 -14.63 -20.80
CA VAL A 4 -40.73 -13.36 -21.55
C VAL A 4 -41.86 -12.48 -21.04
N GLU A 5 -43.03 -13.03 -20.71
CA GLU A 5 -44.09 -12.25 -20.03
C GLU A 5 -43.60 -11.62 -18.72
N ALA A 6 -42.81 -12.34 -17.93
CA ALA A 6 -42.23 -11.81 -16.71
C ALA A 6 -41.31 -10.60 -16.96
N LEU A 7 -40.57 -10.58 -18.08
CA LEU A 7 -39.70 -9.44 -18.45
C LEU A 7 -40.50 -8.16 -18.77
N PHE A 8 -41.76 -8.29 -19.19
CA PHE A 8 -42.62 -7.16 -19.54
C PHE A 8 -43.67 -6.82 -18.47
N ALA A 9 -43.68 -7.52 -17.33
CA ALA A 9 -44.72 -7.41 -16.31
C ALA A 9 -44.87 -5.99 -15.72
N ASP A 10 -43.81 -5.19 -15.74
CA ASP A 10 -43.76 -3.80 -15.25
C ASP A 10 -44.05 -2.74 -16.34
N THR A 11 -44.44 -3.18 -17.54
CA THR A 11 -44.57 -2.30 -18.70
C THR A 11 -46.04 -2.09 -19.13
N PRO A 12 -46.36 -1.03 -19.89
CA PRO A 12 -47.69 -0.82 -20.47
C PRO A 12 -48.13 -1.92 -21.45
N VAL A 13 -47.22 -2.80 -21.85
CA VAL A 13 -47.43 -3.91 -22.78
C VAL A 13 -47.43 -5.28 -22.09
N ALA A 14 -47.57 -5.32 -20.77
CA ALA A 14 -47.75 -6.56 -20.01
C ALA A 14 -49.01 -7.32 -20.48
N GLY A 15 -48.89 -8.63 -20.72
CA GLY A 15 -50.01 -9.49 -21.12
C GLY A 15 -50.61 -9.18 -22.49
N TRP A 16 -49.97 -8.35 -23.32
CA TRP A 16 -50.44 -7.96 -24.65
C TRP A 16 -50.15 -8.97 -25.76
N ASP A 17 -49.51 -10.09 -25.42
CA ASP A 17 -49.05 -11.11 -26.36
C ASP A 17 -49.98 -12.33 -26.28
N ASP A 18 -50.98 -12.37 -27.17
CA ASP A 18 -52.01 -13.40 -27.18
C ASP A 18 -51.44 -14.82 -27.32
N ILE A 19 -50.33 -14.97 -28.06
CA ILE A 19 -49.66 -16.25 -28.27
C ILE A 19 -48.98 -16.71 -26.99
N ALA A 20 -48.27 -15.80 -26.31
CA ALA A 20 -47.61 -16.10 -25.05
C ALA A 20 -48.62 -16.47 -23.95
N ASN A 21 -49.77 -15.79 -23.92
CA ASN A 21 -50.87 -16.08 -22.99
C ASN A 21 -51.57 -17.41 -23.29
N ALA A 22 -51.78 -17.73 -24.57
CA ALA A 22 -52.44 -18.96 -24.99
C ALA A 22 -51.55 -20.20 -24.83
N SER A 23 -50.23 -20.05 -24.88
CA SER A 23 -49.27 -21.15 -24.76
C SER A 23 -48.05 -20.77 -23.90
N PRO A 24 -48.20 -20.63 -22.57
CA PRO A 24 -47.12 -20.14 -21.70
C PRO A 24 -45.87 -21.04 -21.68
N ALA A 25 -46.07 -22.35 -21.90
CA ALA A 25 -45.01 -23.36 -21.93
C ALA A 25 -44.26 -23.45 -23.28
N ALA A 26 -44.70 -22.73 -24.32
CA ALA A 26 -44.00 -22.73 -25.60
C ALA A 26 -42.63 -22.04 -25.50
N VAL A 27 -41.67 -22.50 -26.31
CA VAL A 27 -40.33 -21.88 -26.37
C VAL A 27 -40.44 -20.56 -27.14
N HIS A 28 -40.12 -19.46 -26.46
CA HIS A 28 -40.04 -18.15 -27.12
C HIS A 28 -38.70 -17.99 -27.84
N LEU A 29 -37.60 -18.29 -27.14
CA LEU A 29 -36.23 -18.18 -27.61
C LEU A 29 -35.34 -19.18 -26.87
N ASP A 30 -34.73 -20.11 -27.59
CA ASP A 30 -33.46 -20.72 -27.20
C ASP A 30 -32.37 -20.14 -28.09
N LEU A 31 -31.34 -19.56 -27.49
CA LEU A 31 -30.21 -18.99 -28.21
C LEU A 31 -29.00 -19.93 -28.12
N TYR A 32 -28.48 -20.33 -29.28
CA TYR A 32 -27.28 -21.15 -29.42
C TYR A 32 -26.16 -20.31 -30.00
N VAL A 33 -24.98 -20.39 -29.39
CA VAL A 33 -23.78 -19.67 -29.84
C VAL A 33 -22.60 -20.62 -29.87
N ALA A 34 -21.80 -20.53 -30.92
CA ALA A 34 -20.54 -21.24 -31.02
C ALA A 34 -19.48 -20.37 -31.70
N TYR A 35 -18.25 -20.40 -31.18
CA TYR A 35 -17.13 -19.66 -31.74
C TYR A 35 -16.41 -20.49 -32.81
N LEU A 36 -16.50 -20.05 -34.07
CA LEU A 36 -16.13 -20.86 -35.23
C LEU A 36 -14.63 -20.83 -35.53
N ASN A 37 -13.87 -19.82 -35.07
CA ASN A 37 -12.42 -19.79 -35.30
C ASN A 37 -11.69 -20.95 -34.62
N VAL A 38 -12.31 -21.66 -33.68
CA VAL A 38 -11.79 -22.92 -33.14
C VAL A 38 -12.05 -24.03 -34.17
N PRO A 39 -11.02 -24.65 -34.77
CA PRO A 39 -11.23 -25.58 -35.89
C PRO A 39 -12.12 -26.78 -35.56
N THR A 40 -12.02 -27.30 -34.33
CA THR A 40 -12.86 -28.42 -33.88
C THR A 40 -14.34 -28.05 -33.75
N ILE A 41 -14.65 -26.81 -33.35
CA ILE A 41 -16.03 -26.32 -33.25
C ILE A 41 -16.55 -25.98 -34.66
N GLY A 42 -15.75 -25.26 -35.44
CA GLY A 42 -16.12 -24.83 -36.79
C GLY A 42 -16.46 -26.00 -37.72
N ARG A 43 -15.59 -27.02 -37.76
CA ARG A 43 -15.81 -28.23 -38.58
C ARG A 43 -16.99 -29.06 -38.09
N ALA A 44 -17.23 -29.13 -36.78
CA ALA A 44 -18.36 -29.87 -36.22
C ALA A 44 -19.72 -29.24 -36.56
N ILE A 45 -19.78 -27.92 -36.70
CA ILE A 45 -21.02 -27.20 -36.99
C ILE A 45 -21.25 -27.05 -38.50
N LEU A 46 -20.22 -26.64 -39.24
CA LEU A 46 -20.35 -26.28 -40.66
C LEU A 46 -19.97 -27.40 -41.63
N GLY A 47 -19.28 -28.44 -41.15
CA GLY A 47 -18.59 -29.42 -41.99
C GLY A 47 -17.27 -28.90 -42.54
N ASP A 48 -16.45 -29.81 -43.07
CA ASP A 48 -15.09 -29.47 -43.51
C ASP A 48 -15.07 -28.50 -44.70
N THR A 49 -15.97 -28.67 -45.68
CA THR A 49 -16.00 -27.84 -46.90
C THR A 49 -16.32 -26.38 -46.60
N ARG A 50 -17.42 -26.12 -45.88
CA ARG A 50 -17.84 -24.74 -45.56
C ARG A 50 -16.91 -24.08 -44.55
N TYR A 51 -16.33 -24.86 -43.65
CA TYR A 51 -15.31 -24.33 -42.75
C TYR A 51 -14.08 -23.82 -43.51
N ALA A 52 -13.66 -24.52 -44.57
CA ALA A 52 -12.59 -24.06 -45.45
C ALA A 52 -12.97 -22.76 -46.19
N GLU A 53 -14.20 -22.65 -46.71
CA GLU A 53 -14.71 -21.43 -47.36
C GLU A 53 -14.66 -20.20 -46.45
N ILE A 54 -15.00 -20.36 -45.16
CA ILE A 54 -14.86 -19.27 -44.17
C ILE A 54 -13.39 -18.95 -43.94
N GLY A 55 -12.54 -19.97 -43.78
CA GLY A 55 -11.11 -19.81 -43.57
C GLY A 55 -10.42 -18.99 -44.65
N ASP A 56 -10.83 -19.17 -45.91
CA ASP A 56 -10.30 -18.42 -47.06
C ASP A 56 -10.84 -16.98 -47.16
N ALA A 57 -12.00 -16.71 -46.55
CA ALA A 57 -12.71 -15.42 -46.64
C ALA A 57 -12.56 -14.51 -45.41
N ILE A 58 -11.93 -14.98 -44.33
CA ILE A 58 -11.67 -14.18 -43.11
C ILE A 58 -10.28 -13.52 -43.15
N ASP A 59 -10.21 -12.24 -42.79
CA ASP A 59 -8.92 -11.58 -42.58
C ASP A 59 -8.26 -12.06 -41.27
N THR A 60 -6.95 -11.86 -41.18
CA THR A 60 -6.20 -12.13 -39.95
C THR A 60 -6.76 -11.28 -38.80
N GLY A 61 -7.16 -11.93 -37.70
CA GLY A 61 -7.74 -11.25 -36.54
C GLY A 61 -9.23 -10.93 -36.64
N GLN A 62 -9.93 -11.40 -37.68
CA GLN A 62 -11.39 -11.45 -37.67
C GLN A 62 -11.90 -12.63 -36.85
N HIS A 63 -13.03 -12.42 -36.18
CA HIS A 63 -13.65 -13.39 -35.30
C HIS A 63 -15.06 -13.71 -35.79
N VAL A 64 -15.42 -15.00 -35.80
CA VAL A 64 -16.64 -15.51 -36.39
C VAL A 64 -17.38 -16.41 -35.40
N TRP A 65 -18.68 -16.21 -35.33
CA TRP A 65 -19.60 -16.99 -34.51
C TRP A 65 -20.70 -17.59 -35.37
N TRP A 66 -21.12 -18.77 -34.98
CA TRP A 66 -22.41 -19.31 -35.40
C TRP A 66 -23.42 -18.99 -34.31
N VAL A 67 -24.52 -18.36 -34.70
CA VAL A 67 -25.61 -18.01 -33.79
C VAL A 67 -26.90 -18.56 -34.37
N ALA A 68 -27.66 -19.30 -33.58
CA ALA A 68 -28.92 -19.89 -34.00
C ALA A 68 -29.99 -19.73 -32.93
N THR A 69 -31.24 -19.69 -33.37
CA THR A 69 -32.40 -19.64 -32.49
C THR A 69 -33.39 -20.76 -32.76
N ARG A 70 -34.06 -21.18 -31.68
CA ARG A 70 -35.25 -22.04 -31.72
C ARG A 70 -36.39 -21.35 -30.99
N GLY A 71 -37.60 -21.47 -31.52
CA GLY A 71 -38.80 -20.84 -31.01
C GLY A 71 -39.28 -19.68 -31.89
N ARG A 72 -40.16 -18.87 -31.31
CA ARG A 72 -40.84 -17.78 -32.01
C ARG A 72 -39.91 -16.64 -32.42
N ALA A 73 -38.89 -16.37 -31.61
CA ALA A 73 -37.91 -15.32 -31.86
C ALA A 73 -36.87 -15.78 -32.91
N ARG A 74 -36.78 -15.03 -34.02
CA ARG A 74 -35.86 -15.32 -35.13
C ARG A 74 -34.81 -14.22 -35.25
N LEU A 75 -33.59 -14.59 -35.63
CA LEU A 75 -32.49 -13.65 -35.94
C LEU A 75 -32.74 -12.89 -37.25
N VAL A 76 -33.50 -13.51 -38.15
CA VAL A 76 -33.81 -13.00 -39.49
C VAL A 76 -35.30 -12.68 -39.54
N ASP A 77 -35.63 -11.42 -39.84
CA ASP A 77 -36.98 -10.96 -40.13
C ASP A 77 -37.14 -10.67 -41.64
N GLU A 78 -38.35 -10.30 -42.07
CA GLU A 78 -38.63 -9.99 -43.49
C GLU A 78 -37.86 -8.76 -44.03
N ARG A 79 -37.28 -7.95 -43.14
CA ARG A 79 -36.53 -6.74 -43.50
C ARG A 79 -35.02 -6.95 -43.42
N PHE A 80 -34.58 -8.13 -42.99
CA PHE A 80 -33.17 -8.44 -42.83
C PHE A 80 -32.48 -8.51 -44.19
N VAL A 81 -31.39 -7.77 -44.33
CA VAL A 81 -30.56 -7.77 -45.53
C VAL A 81 -29.29 -8.56 -45.25
N ARG A 82 -28.98 -9.53 -46.11
CA ARG A 82 -27.76 -10.35 -45.99
C ARG A 82 -26.51 -9.47 -45.97
N GLY A 83 -25.51 -9.85 -45.17
CA GLY A 83 -24.29 -9.05 -44.97
C GLY A 83 -24.42 -7.85 -44.02
N THR A 84 -25.59 -7.63 -43.42
CA THR A 84 -25.82 -6.58 -42.40
C THR A 84 -25.91 -7.17 -40.99
N SER A 85 -25.99 -6.31 -39.97
CA SER A 85 -26.13 -6.72 -38.58
C SER A 85 -27.59 -7.06 -38.25
N PRO A 86 -27.87 -8.17 -37.56
CA PRO A 86 -29.21 -8.49 -37.10
C PRO A 86 -29.74 -7.42 -36.14
N GLY A 87 -30.97 -6.92 -36.36
CA GLY A 87 -31.52 -5.80 -35.61
C GLY A 87 -31.86 -6.11 -34.14
N ASN A 88 -31.97 -7.39 -33.80
CA ASN A 88 -32.39 -7.88 -32.49
C ASN A 88 -31.28 -8.63 -31.74
N LEU A 89 -30.04 -8.62 -32.22
CA LEU A 89 -28.92 -9.26 -31.55
C LEU A 89 -27.72 -8.30 -31.49
N SER A 90 -27.15 -8.15 -30.29
CA SER A 90 -25.93 -7.39 -30.07
C SER A 90 -24.93 -8.21 -29.25
N LEU A 91 -23.64 -7.93 -29.43
CA LEU A 91 -22.56 -8.54 -28.67
C LEU A 91 -21.93 -7.51 -27.75
N LEU A 92 -21.80 -7.82 -26.46
CA LEU A 92 -21.12 -7.00 -25.48
C LEU A 92 -19.92 -7.76 -24.92
N GLN A 93 -18.80 -7.05 -24.75
CA GLN A 93 -17.65 -7.56 -24.00
C GLN A 93 -17.06 -6.45 -23.13
N GLY A 94 -16.88 -6.73 -21.83
CA GLY A 94 -16.45 -5.71 -20.86
C GLY A 94 -17.40 -4.51 -20.73
N GLY A 95 -18.67 -4.68 -21.13
CA GLY A 95 -19.67 -3.61 -21.17
C GLY A 95 -19.68 -2.75 -22.44
N ALA A 96 -18.76 -2.98 -23.39
CA ALA A 96 -18.72 -2.27 -24.66
C ALA A 96 -19.45 -3.07 -25.77
N PRO A 97 -20.30 -2.43 -26.60
CA PRO A 97 -20.94 -3.08 -27.73
C PRO A 97 -19.96 -3.32 -28.87
N LEU A 98 -20.07 -4.50 -29.48
CA LEU A 98 -19.29 -4.95 -30.62
C LEU A 98 -20.22 -5.20 -31.81
N GLU A 99 -19.82 -4.71 -32.97
CA GLU A 99 -20.58 -4.90 -34.21
C GLU A 99 -20.44 -6.34 -34.71
N LEU A 100 -21.58 -6.98 -34.99
CA LEU A 100 -21.65 -8.29 -35.63
C LEU A 100 -22.37 -8.17 -36.96
N ARG A 101 -21.73 -8.59 -38.04
CA ARG A 101 -22.30 -8.59 -39.38
C ARG A 101 -22.44 -10.00 -39.92
N ASP A 102 -23.52 -10.25 -40.63
CA ASP A 102 -23.71 -11.50 -41.35
C ASP A 102 -22.59 -11.74 -42.37
N PHE A 103 -22.11 -12.98 -42.42
CA PHE A 103 -21.10 -13.45 -43.37
C PHE A 103 -21.73 -13.80 -44.73
N ASP A 104 -23.06 -13.74 -44.84
CA ASP A 104 -23.82 -14.15 -46.02
C ASP A 104 -23.60 -15.63 -46.39
N LEU A 105 -23.55 -16.47 -45.35
CA LEU A 105 -23.56 -17.92 -45.49
C LEU A 105 -24.85 -18.46 -44.91
N ASP A 106 -25.44 -19.44 -45.58
CA ASP A 106 -26.61 -20.15 -45.07
C ASP A 106 -26.17 -21.37 -44.26
N PRO A 107 -26.11 -21.30 -42.92
CA PRO A 107 -25.60 -22.41 -42.12
C PRO A 107 -26.59 -23.57 -42.11
N GLN A 108 -26.11 -24.76 -42.47
CA GLN A 108 -26.88 -25.98 -42.26
C GLN A 108 -26.90 -26.30 -40.77
N PRO A 109 -28.03 -26.76 -40.23
CA PRO A 109 -28.09 -27.22 -38.85
C PRO A 109 -27.14 -28.42 -38.67
N PRO A 110 -26.44 -28.52 -37.53
CA PRO A 110 -25.55 -29.64 -37.27
C PRO A 110 -26.32 -30.97 -37.28
N ALA A 111 -25.70 -32.02 -37.81
CA ALA A 111 -26.33 -33.35 -37.89
C ALA A 111 -26.70 -33.88 -36.50
N GLY A 112 -27.98 -34.18 -36.27
CA GLY A 112 -28.50 -34.61 -34.97
C GLY A 112 -28.73 -33.49 -33.94
N GLY A 113 -28.61 -32.22 -34.35
CA GLY A 113 -28.96 -31.06 -33.54
C GLY A 113 -30.48 -30.87 -33.37
N PRO A 114 -30.90 -29.98 -32.45
CA PRO A 114 -32.31 -29.61 -32.31
C PRO A 114 -32.82 -28.95 -33.61
N PRO A 115 -34.13 -28.99 -33.90
CA PRO A 115 -34.69 -28.19 -34.99
C PRO A 115 -34.47 -26.71 -34.68
N LEU A 116 -33.94 -25.97 -35.67
CA LEU A 116 -33.63 -24.54 -35.57
C LEU A 116 -34.56 -23.75 -36.49
N ASP A 117 -35.01 -22.59 -36.02
CA ASP A 117 -35.90 -21.69 -36.77
C ASP A 117 -35.12 -20.64 -37.57
N SER A 118 -33.96 -20.23 -37.06
CA SER A 118 -33.05 -19.33 -37.78
C SER A 118 -31.61 -19.55 -37.34
N ALA A 119 -30.67 -19.37 -38.26
CA ALA A 119 -29.24 -19.45 -37.96
C ALA A 119 -28.45 -18.50 -38.87
N LEU A 120 -27.44 -17.84 -38.32
CA LEU A 120 -26.54 -16.93 -39.02
C LEU A 120 -25.10 -17.24 -38.66
N VAL A 121 -24.20 -16.96 -39.61
CA VAL A 121 -22.77 -16.88 -39.36
C VAL A 121 -22.42 -15.41 -39.25
N LEU A 122 -22.02 -14.97 -38.07
CA LEU A 122 -21.75 -13.56 -37.78
C LEU A 122 -20.26 -13.35 -37.61
N ARG A 123 -19.72 -12.30 -38.23
CA ARG A 123 -18.33 -11.86 -38.06
C ARG A 123 -18.25 -10.50 -37.39
N ALA A 124 -17.21 -10.33 -36.57
CA ALA A 124 -16.79 -9.01 -36.12
C ALA A 124 -15.81 -8.39 -37.14
N PRO A 125 -15.81 -7.05 -37.30
CA PRO A 125 -14.79 -6.36 -38.08
C PRO A 125 -13.36 -6.71 -37.63
N PRO A 126 -12.37 -6.62 -38.54
CA PRO A 126 -10.96 -6.69 -38.16
C PRO A 126 -10.64 -5.64 -37.09
N LEU A 127 -9.71 -5.97 -36.18
CA LEU A 127 -9.24 -5.04 -35.13
C LEU A 127 -10.36 -4.52 -34.21
N SER A 128 -11.45 -5.27 -34.05
CA SER A 128 -12.54 -4.97 -33.12
C SER A 128 -12.12 -4.98 -31.64
N GLY A 129 -10.88 -5.41 -31.34
CA GLY A 129 -10.34 -5.44 -29.98
C GLY A 129 -10.98 -6.49 -29.08
N ILE A 130 -11.77 -7.41 -29.66
CA ILE A 130 -12.43 -8.47 -28.92
C ILE A 130 -11.41 -9.51 -28.41
N ASP A 131 -11.53 -9.88 -27.14
CA ASP A 131 -10.85 -11.03 -26.57
C ASP A 131 -11.67 -12.30 -26.88
N PRO A 132 -11.23 -13.16 -27.82
CA PRO A 132 -11.98 -14.36 -28.19
C PRO A 132 -12.01 -15.40 -27.07
N ALA A 133 -11.09 -15.35 -26.11
CA ALA A 133 -11.05 -16.27 -24.98
C ALA A 133 -11.89 -15.77 -23.79
N GLY A 134 -12.27 -14.49 -23.79
CA GLY A 134 -13.03 -13.84 -22.73
C GLY A 134 -14.51 -14.21 -22.73
N ALA A 135 -15.20 -13.86 -21.63
CA ALA A 135 -16.65 -13.98 -21.57
C ALA A 135 -17.32 -12.97 -22.51
N GLN A 136 -18.30 -13.43 -23.29
CA GLN A 136 -19.00 -12.67 -24.31
C GLN A 136 -20.50 -12.68 -23.99
N GLN A 137 -21.14 -11.52 -24.01
CA GLN A 137 -22.56 -11.39 -23.72
C GLN A 137 -23.32 -11.15 -25.02
N PHE A 138 -24.08 -12.15 -25.47
CA PHE A 138 -25.00 -12.04 -26.58
C PHE A 138 -26.34 -11.56 -26.04
N VAL A 139 -26.72 -10.34 -26.40
CA VAL A 139 -27.94 -9.70 -25.94
C VAL A 139 -28.96 -9.72 -27.07
N PHE A 140 -30.03 -10.48 -26.86
CA PHE A 140 -31.15 -10.56 -27.78
C PHE A 140 -32.27 -9.62 -27.32
N SER A 141 -32.63 -8.64 -28.15
CA SER A 141 -33.66 -7.66 -27.80
C SER A 141 -35.03 -8.11 -28.30
N ILE A 142 -35.96 -8.26 -27.36
CA ILE A 142 -37.35 -8.63 -27.61
C ILE A 142 -38.17 -7.34 -27.64
N GLN A 143 -38.86 -7.11 -28.75
CA GLN A 143 -39.69 -5.92 -28.96
C GLN A 143 -41.17 -6.26 -28.79
N ARG A 144 -41.91 -5.41 -28.07
CA ARG A 144 -43.39 -5.43 -28.02
C ARG A 144 -43.94 -4.05 -28.33
N SER A 145 -45.06 -4.00 -29.04
CA SER A 145 -45.74 -2.74 -29.38
C SER A 145 -47.23 -2.79 -29.09
N ARG A 146 -47.77 -1.73 -28.48
CA ARG A 146 -49.21 -1.59 -28.17
C ARG A 146 -49.81 -0.38 -28.88
N GLY A 147 -50.95 -0.59 -29.54
CA GLY A 147 -51.74 0.47 -30.21
C GLY A 147 -51.41 0.65 -31.70
N GLN A 148 -52.39 1.13 -32.48
CA GLN A 148 -52.26 1.36 -33.93
C GLN A 148 -51.92 2.83 -34.28
N PHE A 149 -52.43 3.79 -33.50
CA PHE A 149 -52.11 5.21 -33.64
C PHE A 149 -51.09 5.60 -32.55
N ARG A 150 -49.83 5.88 -32.94
CA ARG A 150 -48.68 6.09 -32.05
C ARG A 150 -48.40 4.88 -31.13
N PRO A 151 -47.87 3.78 -31.69
CA PRO A 151 -47.57 2.59 -30.90
C PRO A 151 -46.56 2.89 -29.80
N GLU A 152 -46.87 2.45 -28.58
CA GLU A 152 -45.89 2.38 -27.50
C GLU A 152 -45.03 1.14 -27.72
N VAL A 153 -43.76 1.33 -28.06
CA VAL A 153 -42.80 0.26 -28.30
C VAL A 153 -41.90 0.11 -27.10
N VAL A 154 -41.82 -1.10 -26.56
CA VAL A 154 -40.98 -1.45 -25.40
C VAL A 154 -40.03 -2.57 -25.81
N PHE A 155 -38.76 -2.43 -25.41
CA PHE A 155 -37.71 -3.43 -25.61
C PHE A 155 -37.32 -4.05 -24.26
N ARG A 156 -37.09 -5.36 -24.27
CA ARG A 156 -36.55 -6.12 -23.14
C ARG A 156 -35.49 -7.08 -23.65
N ASP A 157 -34.42 -7.20 -22.88
CA ASP A 157 -33.22 -7.92 -23.30
C ASP A 157 -33.12 -9.29 -22.63
N ALA A 158 -32.78 -10.30 -23.42
CA ALA A 158 -32.39 -11.63 -22.95
C ALA A 158 -30.89 -11.82 -23.21
N THR A 159 -30.11 -12.04 -22.16
CA THR A 159 -28.64 -12.09 -22.24
C THR A 159 -28.11 -13.50 -22.06
N LEU A 160 -27.36 -13.99 -23.05
CA LEU A 160 -26.59 -15.23 -22.97
C LEU A 160 -25.10 -14.90 -22.77
N THR A 161 -24.52 -15.34 -21.66
CA THR A 161 -23.07 -15.25 -21.45
C THR A 161 -22.39 -16.52 -21.97
N TYR A 162 -21.61 -16.39 -23.04
CA TYR A 162 -20.86 -17.47 -23.65
C TYR A 162 -19.36 -17.27 -23.42
N THR A 163 -18.69 -18.31 -22.93
CA THR A 163 -17.23 -18.35 -22.77
C THR A 163 -16.70 -19.59 -23.48
N PRO A 164 -15.91 -19.45 -24.55
CA PRO A 164 -15.29 -20.59 -25.22
C PRO A 164 -14.46 -21.46 -24.26
N PRO A 165 -14.38 -22.79 -24.47
CA PRO A 165 -13.59 -23.66 -23.61
C PRO A 165 -12.10 -23.28 -23.58
N ALA A 166 -11.55 -23.08 -22.38
CA ALA A 166 -10.18 -22.60 -22.18
C ALA A 166 -9.10 -23.48 -22.85
N ARG A 167 -9.38 -24.77 -23.06
CA ARG A 167 -8.46 -25.73 -23.73
C ARG A 167 -8.09 -25.36 -25.17
N TYR A 168 -8.84 -24.45 -25.80
CA TYR A 168 -8.59 -24.02 -27.18
C TYR A 168 -7.78 -22.72 -27.27
N PHE A 169 -7.38 -22.14 -26.14
CA PHE A 169 -6.66 -20.85 -26.11
C PHE A 169 -5.39 -20.98 -25.28
N ASP A 170 -4.28 -20.49 -25.85
CA ASP A 170 -3.06 -20.23 -25.08
C ASP A 170 -3.08 -18.77 -24.63
N ARG A 171 -3.07 -18.54 -23.31
CA ARG A 171 -3.13 -17.19 -22.75
C ARG A 171 -1.75 -16.79 -22.27
N PRO A 172 -1.28 -15.56 -22.58
CA PRO A 172 -0.09 -15.05 -21.94
C PRO A 172 -0.30 -15.04 -20.42
N PRO A 173 0.78 -15.25 -19.63
CA PRO A 173 0.69 -15.15 -18.18
C PRO A 173 0.13 -13.78 -17.79
N ALA A 174 -0.76 -13.76 -16.80
CA ALA A 174 -1.32 -12.51 -16.30
C ALA A 174 -0.18 -11.54 -15.93
N PRO A 175 -0.31 -10.24 -16.27
CA PRO A 175 0.69 -9.26 -15.87
C PRO A 175 0.86 -9.30 -14.35
N PRO A 176 2.10 -9.12 -13.84
CA PRO A 176 2.32 -9.01 -12.40
C PRO A 176 1.50 -7.85 -11.83
N PRO A 177 1.11 -7.93 -10.54
CA PRO A 177 0.31 -6.88 -9.94
C PRO A 177 1.08 -5.55 -9.89
N ASP A 178 0.38 -4.43 -10.04
CA ASP A 178 0.99 -3.09 -10.17
C ASP A 178 1.92 -2.72 -9.00
N TRP A 179 1.59 -3.15 -7.79
CA TRP A 179 2.46 -2.92 -6.63
C TRP A 179 3.81 -3.61 -6.81
N LEU A 180 3.87 -4.80 -7.41
CA LEU A 180 5.13 -5.51 -7.64
C LEU A 180 6.00 -4.78 -8.68
N LEU A 181 5.36 -4.23 -9.71
CA LEU A 181 6.05 -3.39 -10.70
C LEU A 181 6.69 -2.16 -10.02
N GLY A 182 5.98 -1.50 -9.11
CA GLY A 182 6.52 -0.37 -8.35
C GLY A 182 7.70 -0.74 -7.43
N TRP A 183 7.77 -1.98 -6.96
CA TRP A 183 8.92 -2.47 -6.17
C TRP A 183 10.13 -2.75 -7.06
N LEU A 184 9.90 -3.33 -8.24
CA LEU A 184 10.96 -3.60 -9.21
C LEU A 184 11.56 -2.30 -9.74
N ASP A 185 10.75 -1.28 -9.97
CA ASP A 185 11.19 0.04 -10.43
C ASP A 185 12.08 0.75 -9.39
N ARG A 186 11.76 0.59 -8.10
CA ARG A 186 12.52 1.18 -6.97
C ARG A 186 13.52 0.21 -6.32
N ALA A 187 13.97 -0.81 -7.07
CA ALA A 187 14.80 -1.88 -6.49
C ALA A 187 16.16 -1.37 -5.96
N ASP A 188 16.77 -0.41 -6.64
CA ASP A 188 18.03 0.22 -6.24
C ASP A 188 17.89 0.98 -4.91
N GLU A 189 16.76 1.67 -4.71
CA GLU A 189 16.42 2.33 -3.46
C GLU A 189 16.28 1.34 -2.30
N LEU A 190 15.60 0.22 -2.56
CA LEU A 190 15.38 -0.83 -1.57
C LEU A 190 16.66 -1.57 -1.21
N VAL A 191 17.54 -1.84 -2.16
CA VAL A 191 18.83 -2.49 -1.91
C VAL A 191 19.73 -1.60 -1.06
N THR A 192 19.83 -0.31 -1.41
CA THR A 192 20.65 0.66 -0.67
C THR A 192 20.12 0.87 0.74
N LEU A 193 18.79 1.02 0.89
CA LEU A 193 18.15 1.09 2.20
C LEU A 193 18.38 -0.19 3.01
N GLY A 194 18.17 -1.36 2.41
CA GLY A 194 18.39 -2.66 3.05
C GLY A 194 19.82 -2.82 3.57
N ALA A 195 20.82 -2.42 2.78
CA ALA A 195 22.23 -2.41 3.21
C ALA A 195 22.46 -1.44 4.38
N ALA A 196 21.90 -0.23 4.33
CA ALA A 196 22.03 0.75 5.41
C ALA A 196 21.35 0.30 6.72
N LEU A 197 20.20 -0.36 6.63
CA LEU A 197 19.49 -0.96 7.77
C LEU A 197 20.27 -2.13 8.36
N LEU A 198 20.87 -2.98 7.53
CA LEU A 198 21.73 -4.08 7.97
C LEU A 198 22.96 -3.54 8.72
N VAL A 199 23.64 -2.53 8.17
CA VAL A 199 24.77 -1.88 8.84
C VAL A 199 24.36 -1.33 10.21
N LEU A 200 23.21 -0.65 10.29
CA LEU A 200 22.70 -0.13 11.56
C LEU A 200 22.40 -1.26 12.56
N ALA A 201 21.74 -2.33 12.11
CA ALA A 201 21.44 -3.50 12.96
C ALA A 201 22.71 -4.14 13.51
N LEU A 202 23.74 -4.34 12.69
CA LEU A 202 25.03 -4.91 13.11
C LEU A 202 25.73 -4.01 14.14
N VAL A 203 25.70 -2.69 13.94
CA VAL A 203 26.28 -1.72 14.88
C VAL A 203 25.55 -1.74 16.22
N LEU A 204 24.22 -1.83 16.22
CA LEU A 204 23.41 -1.88 17.44
C LEU A 204 23.51 -3.23 18.16
N ALA A 205 23.72 -4.33 17.43
CA ALA A 205 23.99 -5.65 18.01
C ALA A 205 25.38 -5.72 18.69
N ARG A 206 26.37 -4.95 18.19
CA ARG A 206 27.74 -4.91 18.74
C ARG A 206 28.20 -3.49 19.06
N PRO A 207 27.56 -2.82 20.04
CA PRO A 207 27.81 -1.40 20.31
C PRO A 207 29.25 -1.11 20.74
N ARG A 208 29.95 -2.08 21.36
CA ARG A 208 31.33 -1.92 21.84
C ARG A 208 32.32 -1.61 20.71
N TRP A 209 32.16 -2.23 19.54
CA TRP A 209 33.09 -2.04 18.42
C TRP A 209 33.16 -0.58 17.97
N LEU A 210 32.00 0.06 17.84
CA LEU A 210 31.90 1.44 17.41
C LEU A 210 32.15 2.44 18.56
N SER A 211 31.55 2.20 19.73
CA SER A 211 31.44 3.19 20.81
C SER A 211 32.73 3.43 21.60
N VAL A 212 33.67 2.47 21.61
CA VAL A 212 34.95 2.60 22.33
C VAL A 212 35.76 3.81 21.86
N SER A 213 35.76 4.10 20.56
CA SER A 213 36.45 5.26 20.01
C SER A 213 35.48 6.44 19.86
N PRO A 214 35.73 7.59 20.52
CA PRO A 214 34.87 8.75 20.40
C PRO A 214 34.85 9.29 18.96
N ARG A 215 36.00 9.26 18.27
CA ARG A 215 36.10 9.71 16.88
C ARG A 215 35.30 8.81 15.94
N ARG A 216 35.40 7.48 16.08
CA ARG A 216 34.64 6.54 15.24
C ARG A 216 33.14 6.70 15.42
N LEU A 217 32.67 6.79 16.68
CA LEU A 217 31.25 6.99 16.96
C LEU A 217 30.72 8.29 16.35
N LEU A 218 31.46 9.39 16.50
CA LEU A 218 31.06 10.68 15.93
C LEU A 218 31.01 10.67 14.40
N ILE A 219 32.04 10.12 13.75
CA ILE A 219 32.10 10.02 12.28
C ILE A 219 30.95 9.15 11.76
N PHE A 220 30.77 7.95 12.32
CA PHE A 220 29.71 7.04 11.90
C PHE A 220 28.32 7.63 12.14
N ARG A 221 28.09 8.20 13.32
CA ARG A 221 26.80 8.83 13.65
C ARG A 221 26.48 9.93 12.67
N ASN A 222 27.41 10.85 12.42
CA ASN A 222 27.16 11.96 11.51
C ASN A 222 27.00 11.50 10.06
N ALA A 223 27.79 10.53 9.61
CA ALA A 223 27.63 9.93 8.29
C ALA A 223 26.23 9.28 8.14
N TYR A 224 25.77 8.53 9.13
CA TYR A 224 24.46 7.89 9.10
C TYR A 224 23.32 8.90 9.14
N LEU A 225 23.44 9.97 9.94
CA LEU A 225 22.44 11.04 9.99
C LEU A 225 22.37 11.82 8.68
N ILE A 226 23.51 12.08 8.03
CA ILE A 226 23.56 12.72 6.71
C ILE A 226 22.94 11.81 5.66
N PHE A 227 23.27 10.51 5.66
CA PHE A 227 22.63 9.53 4.79
C PHE A 227 21.12 9.50 4.99
N THR A 228 20.66 9.46 6.24
CA THR A 228 19.23 9.46 6.57
C THR A 228 18.53 10.73 6.11
N LEU A 229 19.18 11.89 6.22
CA LEU A 229 18.58 13.14 5.78
C LEU A 229 18.55 13.23 4.24
N ALA A 230 19.69 13.02 3.59
CA ALA A 230 19.84 13.22 2.15
C ALA A 230 19.24 12.09 1.33
N TYR A 231 19.63 10.86 1.63
CA TYR A 231 19.18 9.69 0.88
C TYR A 231 17.78 9.27 1.30
N LEU A 232 17.58 8.97 2.59
CA LEU A 232 16.27 8.46 3.04
C LEU A 232 15.19 9.55 3.01
N GLY A 233 15.54 10.79 3.38
CA GLY A 233 14.62 11.91 3.40
C GLY A 233 14.33 12.50 2.01
N TRP A 234 15.32 13.17 1.41
CA TRP A 234 15.11 13.93 0.18
C TRP A 234 15.07 13.09 -1.10
N TYR A 235 15.85 12.01 -1.19
CA TYR A 235 15.91 11.18 -2.39
C TYR A 235 14.84 10.08 -2.41
N ALA A 236 14.93 9.08 -1.52
CA ALA A 236 14.05 7.91 -1.49
C ALA A 236 12.67 8.20 -0.85
N GLN A 237 12.45 9.40 -0.30
CA GLN A 237 11.19 9.81 0.34
C GLN A 237 10.68 8.82 1.41
N GLY A 238 11.61 8.12 2.07
CA GLY A 238 11.36 7.09 3.07
C GLY A 238 11.01 7.70 4.42
N GLN A 239 9.76 8.10 4.59
CA GLN A 239 9.30 8.75 5.80
C GLN A 239 8.21 7.95 6.51
N LEU A 240 8.50 7.53 7.75
CA LEU A 240 7.47 7.10 8.68
C LEU A 240 6.89 8.32 9.40
N SER A 241 5.58 8.55 9.26
CA SER A 241 4.86 9.70 9.81
C SER A 241 3.55 9.26 10.47
N ILE A 242 2.84 10.21 11.10
CA ILE A 242 1.50 9.98 11.63
C ILE A 242 0.48 9.63 10.52
N VAL A 243 0.76 10.00 9.25
CA VAL A 243 -0.07 9.65 8.07
C VAL A 243 -0.26 8.14 7.96
N HIS A 244 0.79 7.36 8.19
CA HIS A 244 0.69 5.90 8.07
C HIS A 244 -0.21 5.32 9.16
N LEU A 245 -0.17 5.89 10.36
CA LEU A 245 -1.03 5.45 11.46
C LEU A 245 -2.49 5.88 11.25
N THR A 246 -2.74 7.14 10.90
CA THR A 246 -4.09 7.64 10.62
C THR A 246 -4.68 7.00 9.35
N GLY A 247 -3.85 6.74 8.34
CA GLY A 247 -4.21 6.01 7.13
C GLY A 247 -4.59 4.56 7.41
N ALA A 248 -3.83 3.85 8.26
CA ALA A 248 -4.20 2.51 8.71
C ALA A 248 -5.54 2.51 9.46
N VAL A 249 -5.73 3.45 10.40
CA VAL A 249 -7.00 3.58 11.15
C VAL A 249 -8.18 3.89 10.21
N LYS A 250 -8.02 4.84 9.28
CA LYS A 250 -9.05 5.22 8.30
C LYS A 250 -9.43 4.03 7.41
N THR A 251 -8.45 3.24 6.96
CA THR A 251 -8.65 2.08 6.09
C THR A 251 -9.37 0.95 6.83
N LEU A 252 -8.92 0.64 8.06
CA LEU A 252 -9.53 -0.39 8.90
C LEU A 252 -10.93 0.00 9.36
N ALA A 253 -11.17 1.27 9.70
CA ALA A 253 -12.50 1.77 10.08
C ALA A 253 -13.53 1.65 8.93
N LYS A 254 -13.07 1.66 7.67
CA LYS A 254 -13.90 1.43 6.48
C LYS A 254 -14.04 -0.05 6.09
N GLY A 255 -13.48 -0.97 6.87
CA GLY A 255 -13.50 -2.41 6.55
C GLY A 255 -12.65 -2.80 5.34
N GLN A 256 -11.71 -1.94 4.92
CA GLN A 256 -10.84 -2.19 3.76
C GLN A 256 -9.54 -2.88 4.18
N ASN A 257 -8.88 -3.53 3.21
CA ASN A 257 -7.58 -4.17 3.42
C ASN A 257 -6.44 -3.14 3.43
N LEU A 258 -5.30 -3.49 4.03
CA LEU A 258 -4.10 -2.64 4.08
C LEU A 258 -3.23 -2.76 2.82
N ALA A 259 -3.81 -3.15 1.68
CA ALA A 259 -3.06 -3.33 0.43
C ALA A 259 -2.46 -2.01 -0.08
N SER A 260 -3.04 -0.86 0.30
CA SER A 260 -2.52 0.47 -0.02
C SER A 260 -1.08 0.71 0.46
N PHE A 261 -0.65 0.03 1.53
CA PHE A 261 0.71 0.15 2.04
C PHE A 261 1.76 -0.51 1.14
N LEU A 262 1.37 -1.43 0.25
CA LEU A 262 2.30 -2.07 -0.67
C LEU A 262 2.78 -1.09 -1.77
N TYR A 263 2.09 0.04 -1.97
CA TYR A 263 2.49 1.04 -2.97
C TYR A 263 3.64 1.95 -2.52
N ASP A 264 3.99 1.97 -1.23
CA ASP A 264 5.18 2.66 -0.72
C ASP A 264 6.20 1.65 -0.15
N PRO A 265 7.00 1.00 -1.01
CA PRO A 265 7.90 -0.07 -0.59
C PRO A 265 8.99 0.41 0.38
N VAL A 266 9.45 1.65 0.24
CA VAL A 266 10.49 2.23 1.09
C VAL A 266 9.94 2.47 2.51
N ALA A 267 8.77 3.10 2.64
CA ALA A 267 8.14 3.26 3.95
C ALA A 267 7.78 1.91 4.58
N LEU A 268 7.33 0.93 3.79
CA LEU A 268 7.02 -0.40 4.28
C LEU A 268 8.26 -1.12 4.84
N LEU A 269 9.41 -1.01 4.14
CA LEU A 269 10.67 -1.59 4.61
C LEU A 269 11.15 -0.92 5.92
N ILE A 270 11.07 0.41 6.02
CA ILE A 270 11.39 1.15 7.25
C ILE A 270 10.43 0.76 8.38
N MET A 271 9.14 0.62 8.08
CA MET A 271 8.11 0.22 9.04
C MET A 271 8.37 -1.18 9.58
N ALA A 272 8.66 -2.15 8.71
CA ALA A 272 9.00 -3.51 9.09
C ALA A 272 10.26 -3.56 9.97
N PHE A 273 11.32 -2.86 9.56
CA PHE A 273 12.54 -2.76 10.36
C PHE A 273 12.30 -2.08 11.71
N THR A 274 11.51 -1.00 11.71
CA THR A 274 11.16 -0.27 12.94
C THR A 274 10.38 -1.15 13.88
N LEU A 275 9.43 -1.96 13.38
CA LEU A 275 8.67 -2.90 14.19
C LEU A 275 9.57 -3.96 14.85
N VAL A 276 10.50 -4.55 14.09
CA VAL A 276 11.45 -5.54 14.63
C VAL A 276 12.37 -4.90 15.67
N THR A 277 13.01 -3.78 15.33
CA THR A 277 13.96 -3.13 16.24
C THR A 277 13.31 -2.55 17.48
N PHE A 278 12.05 -2.18 17.38
CA PHE A 278 11.24 -1.73 18.50
C PHE A 278 11.09 -2.79 19.59
N PHE A 279 10.88 -4.07 19.25
CA PHE A 279 10.76 -5.14 20.25
C PHE A 279 12.10 -5.47 20.91
N VAL A 280 13.18 -5.45 20.11
CA VAL A 280 14.53 -5.83 20.55
C VAL A 280 15.23 -4.69 21.30
N TRP A 281 15.44 -3.55 20.64
CA TRP A 281 16.20 -2.41 21.19
C TRP A 281 15.31 -1.28 21.69
N GLY A 282 14.08 -1.13 21.19
CA GLY A 282 13.15 -0.04 21.52
C GLY A 282 13.06 1.05 20.47
N ARG A 283 12.17 2.03 20.69
CA ARG A 283 11.90 3.13 19.74
C ARG A 283 13.11 4.02 19.39
N GLY A 284 14.16 3.99 20.20
CA GLY A 284 15.31 4.89 20.07
C GLY A 284 16.06 4.71 18.75
N VAL A 285 15.97 3.53 18.13
CA VAL A 285 16.56 3.23 16.82
C VAL A 285 15.95 4.13 15.74
N PHE A 286 14.62 4.16 15.63
CA PHE A 286 13.96 4.95 14.59
C PHE A 286 14.16 6.45 14.80
N CYS A 287 13.73 7.00 15.94
CA CYS A 287 13.78 8.46 16.16
C CYS A 287 15.22 8.99 16.27
N GLY A 288 16.17 8.12 16.63
CA GLY A 288 17.58 8.46 16.81
C GLY A 288 18.41 8.36 15.53
N TRP A 289 18.09 7.42 14.64
CA TRP A 289 18.92 7.07 13.49
C TRP A 289 18.19 7.14 12.15
N LEU A 290 16.92 6.71 12.07
CA LEU A 290 16.20 6.56 10.79
C LEU A 290 15.26 7.72 10.44
N CYS A 291 14.83 8.51 11.41
CA CYS A 291 13.90 9.61 11.16
C CYS A 291 14.65 10.79 10.48
N PRO A 292 14.32 11.18 9.22
CA PRO A 292 15.03 12.26 8.52
C PRO A 292 14.89 13.61 9.23
N PHE A 293 13.69 13.94 9.71
CA PHE A 293 13.46 15.17 10.48
C PHE A 293 14.16 15.13 11.86
N GLY A 294 14.27 13.95 12.45
CA GLY A 294 15.08 13.73 13.65
C GLY A 294 16.56 13.97 13.38
N ALA A 295 17.08 13.51 12.23
CA ALA A 295 18.46 13.71 11.82
C ALA A 295 18.74 15.19 11.53
N LEU A 296 17.83 15.88 10.85
CA LEU A 296 17.90 17.32 10.60
C LEU A 296 18.04 18.13 11.91
N GLN A 297 17.18 17.86 12.90
CA GLN A 297 17.28 18.53 14.20
C GLN A 297 18.61 18.23 14.93
N ASP A 298 19.11 16.99 14.86
CA ASP A 298 20.41 16.63 15.48
C ASP A 298 21.56 17.40 14.84
N LEU A 299 21.61 17.41 13.50
CA LEU A 299 22.64 18.12 12.73
C LEU A 299 22.59 19.63 12.97
N ILE A 300 21.40 20.22 13.04
CA ILE A 300 21.21 21.65 13.36
C ILE A 300 21.65 21.95 14.80
N SER A 301 21.28 21.13 15.78
CA SER A 301 21.74 21.31 17.17
C SER A 301 23.26 21.18 17.29
N GLN A 302 23.89 20.26 16.53
CA GLN A 302 25.35 20.13 16.48
C GLN A 302 26.01 21.35 15.84
N LEU A 303 25.43 21.89 14.77
CA LEU A 303 25.90 23.11 14.13
C LEU A 303 25.78 24.31 15.09
N GLY A 304 24.64 24.46 15.78
CA GLY A 304 24.44 25.49 16.79
C GLY A 304 25.47 25.42 17.92
N GLN A 305 25.81 24.21 18.39
CA GLN A 305 26.85 24.02 19.40
C GLN A 305 28.24 24.43 18.91
N ARG A 306 28.56 24.22 17.63
CA ARG A 306 29.82 24.70 17.03
C ARG A 306 29.85 26.22 16.89
N LEU A 307 28.69 26.86 16.74
CA LEU A 307 28.51 28.31 16.72
C LEU A 307 28.40 28.93 18.14
N GLY A 308 28.60 28.14 19.20
CA GLY A 308 28.59 28.61 20.59
C GLY A 308 27.22 28.64 21.28
N ILE A 309 26.15 28.17 20.62
CA ILE A 309 24.83 28.07 21.22
C ILE A 309 24.83 26.86 22.17
N THR A 310 24.70 27.11 23.47
CA THR A 310 24.63 26.05 24.48
C THR A 310 23.17 25.60 24.66
N PRO A 311 22.85 24.31 24.42
CA PRO A 311 21.51 23.78 24.63
C PRO A 311 21.07 23.95 26.09
N ARG A 312 19.85 24.42 26.29
CA ARG A 312 19.22 24.59 27.59
C ARG A 312 18.35 23.38 27.93
N ARG A 313 18.26 23.07 29.22
CA ARG A 313 17.30 22.08 29.74
C ARG A 313 16.03 22.82 30.15
N LEU A 314 14.87 22.28 29.78
CA LEU A 314 13.59 22.81 30.23
C LEU A 314 13.37 22.51 31.71
N ASN A 315 12.60 23.37 32.38
CA ASN A 315 12.12 23.09 33.72
C ASN A 315 11.32 21.77 33.71
N PRO A 316 11.57 20.82 34.64
CA PRO A 316 10.86 19.54 34.70
C PRO A 316 9.34 19.63 34.70
N SER A 317 8.74 20.71 35.23
CA SER A 317 7.29 20.89 35.21
C SER A 317 6.77 21.21 33.81
N VAL A 318 7.42 22.13 33.10
CA VAL A 318 7.07 22.49 31.72
C VAL A 318 7.30 21.31 30.77
N ALA A 319 8.42 20.61 30.94
CA ALA A 319 8.75 19.43 30.14
C ALA A 319 7.68 18.35 30.28
N ARG A 320 7.15 18.10 31.49
CA ARG A 320 6.08 17.12 31.72
C ARG A 320 4.76 17.52 31.06
N VAL A 321 4.38 18.80 31.09
CA VAL A 321 3.15 19.27 30.44
C VAL A 321 3.24 19.12 28.93
N LEU A 322 4.35 19.57 28.34
CA LEU A 322 4.61 19.42 26.91
C LEU A 322 4.65 17.94 26.48
N ASP A 323 5.31 17.09 27.25
CA ASP A 323 5.36 15.65 27.01
C ASP A 323 3.97 14.99 27.04
N ARG A 324 3.06 15.45 27.90
CA ARG A 324 1.66 15.00 27.90
C ARG A 324 0.89 15.50 26.68
N GLY A 325 1.18 16.72 26.22
CA GLY A 325 0.55 17.34 25.05
C GLY A 325 0.63 16.48 23.79
N ARG A 326 1.78 15.84 23.50
CA ARG A 326 1.90 14.95 22.33
C ARG A 326 0.97 13.72 22.38
N TYR A 327 0.64 13.20 23.56
CA TYR A 327 -0.31 12.07 23.68
C TYR A 327 -1.74 12.53 23.47
N ALA A 328 -2.10 13.72 23.95
CA ALA A 328 -3.41 14.32 23.67
C ALA A 328 -3.58 14.59 22.17
N LEU A 329 -2.54 15.12 21.52
CA LEU A 329 -2.51 15.31 20.07
C LEU A 329 -2.66 13.98 19.31
N LEU A 330 -1.90 12.95 19.70
CA LEU A 330 -2.03 11.61 19.10
C LEU A 330 -3.47 11.09 19.23
N ALA A 331 -4.05 11.14 20.43
CA ALA A 331 -5.41 10.67 20.66
C ALA A 331 -6.43 11.43 19.81
N ALA A 332 -6.29 12.76 19.70
CA ALA A 332 -7.15 13.60 18.86
C ALA A 332 -7.04 13.22 17.37
N LEU A 333 -5.82 12.99 16.85
CA LEU A 333 -5.60 12.62 15.45
C LEU A 333 -6.17 11.22 15.12
N LEU A 334 -6.02 10.25 16.02
CA LEU A 334 -6.58 8.91 15.82
C LEU A 334 -8.11 8.91 15.91
N ALA A 335 -8.68 9.67 16.85
CA ALA A 335 -10.13 9.86 16.94
C ALA A 335 -10.68 10.54 15.68
N ALA A 336 -10.01 11.60 15.20
CA ALA A 336 -10.36 12.25 13.94
C ALA A 336 -10.27 11.28 12.76
N ALA A 337 -9.23 10.44 12.68
CA ALA A 337 -9.07 9.48 11.59
C ALA A 337 -10.19 8.43 11.53
N ALA A 338 -10.71 8.03 12.70
CA ALA A 338 -11.81 7.07 12.81
C ALA A 338 -13.19 7.72 12.58
N LEU A 339 -13.40 8.94 13.06
CA LEU A 339 -14.73 9.58 13.10
C LEU A 339 -14.96 10.60 11.98
N ILE A 340 -13.95 11.40 11.63
CA ILE A 340 -14.04 12.55 10.71
C ILE A 340 -12.76 12.64 9.87
N PRO A 341 -12.62 11.86 8.78
CA PRO A 341 -11.37 11.76 8.02
C PRO A 341 -10.79 13.10 7.51
N ALA A 342 -11.65 14.07 7.17
CA ALA A 342 -11.22 15.40 6.72
C ALA A 342 -10.42 16.16 7.80
N TRP A 343 -10.78 16.01 9.08
CA TRP A 343 -10.06 16.64 10.18
C TRP A 343 -8.71 15.97 10.42
N ALA A 344 -8.61 14.66 10.20
CA ALA A 344 -7.34 13.96 10.29
C ALA A 344 -6.37 14.43 9.21
N GLU A 345 -6.84 14.61 7.97
CA GLU A 345 -6.01 15.08 6.85
C GLU A 345 -5.40 16.46 7.10
N GLN A 346 -6.18 17.40 7.67
CA GLN A 346 -5.66 18.70 8.09
C GLN A 346 -4.77 18.61 9.33
N GLY A 347 -5.15 17.79 10.32
CA GLY A 347 -4.43 17.68 11.59
C GLY A 347 -3.05 17.03 11.47
N VAL A 348 -2.83 16.18 10.47
CA VAL A 348 -1.52 15.56 10.17
C VAL A 348 -0.46 16.63 9.87
N GLU A 349 -0.84 17.81 9.39
CA GLU A 349 0.09 18.91 9.08
C GLU A 349 0.84 19.48 10.29
N VAL A 350 0.44 19.09 11.50
CA VAL A 350 1.24 19.33 12.72
C VAL A 350 2.64 18.73 12.61
N GLU A 351 2.82 17.65 11.83
CA GLU A 351 4.15 17.16 11.51
C GLU A 351 4.78 18.02 10.40
N PRO A 352 5.92 18.71 10.66
CA PRO A 352 6.61 19.55 9.66
C PRO A 352 7.33 18.71 8.59
N PHE A 353 6.99 17.43 8.50
CA PHE A 353 7.63 16.37 7.74
C PHE A 353 7.50 16.61 6.24
N LYS A 354 6.26 16.87 5.78
CA LYS A 354 5.99 17.25 4.40
C LYS A 354 6.79 18.49 4.02
N THR A 355 6.75 19.54 4.85
CA THR A 355 7.41 20.82 4.58
C THR A 355 8.93 20.72 4.56
N ALA A 356 9.55 20.14 5.58
CA ALA A 356 11.00 20.14 5.73
C ALA A 356 11.71 19.03 4.94
N ILE A 357 11.05 17.88 4.75
CA ILE A 357 11.65 16.70 4.10
C ILE A 357 11.05 16.51 2.71
N THR A 358 9.75 16.30 2.58
CA THR A 358 9.15 15.94 1.28
C THR A 358 9.30 17.03 0.22
N VAL A 359 8.97 18.28 0.56
CA VAL A 359 9.02 19.41 -0.40
C VAL A 359 10.19 20.36 -0.18
N GLY A 360 11.13 20.04 0.72
CA GLY A 360 12.36 20.82 0.87
C GLY A 360 12.18 22.32 1.15
N PHE A 361 11.17 22.70 1.95
CA PHE A 361 10.74 24.07 2.24
C PHE A 361 10.07 24.82 1.07
N ASP A 362 9.73 24.15 -0.01
CA ASP A 362 8.91 24.70 -1.10
C ASP A 362 7.42 24.59 -0.77
N ARG A 363 6.94 25.48 0.10
CA ARG A 363 5.53 25.53 0.56
C ARG A 363 5.13 26.94 0.96
N GLU A 364 3.84 27.18 1.13
CA GLU A 364 3.30 28.44 1.65
C GLU A 364 3.97 28.87 2.96
N LEU A 365 4.13 30.20 3.11
CA LEU A 365 4.89 30.83 4.18
C LEU A 365 4.51 30.35 5.60
N PRO A 366 3.22 30.14 5.96
CA PRO A 366 2.87 29.69 7.31
C PRO A 366 3.49 28.33 7.67
N PHE A 367 3.51 27.37 6.73
CA PHE A 367 4.07 26.05 6.96
C PHE A 367 5.60 26.08 7.07
N VAL A 368 6.25 26.88 6.21
CA VAL A 368 7.70 27.08 6.23
C VAL A 368 8.13 27.77 7.52
N ALA A 369 7.43 28.84 7.90
CA ALA A 369 7.69 29.57 9.15
C ALA A 369 7.53 28.66 10.37
N TYR A 370 6.48 27.82 10.39
CA TYR A 370 6.27 26.83 11.45
C TYR A 370 7.43 25.81 11.54
N ALA A 371 7.83 25.22 10.41
CA ALA A 371 8.93 24.26 10.37
C ALA A 371 10.25 24.90 10.82
N LEU A 372 10.57 26.11 10.32
CA LEU A 372 11.77 26.85 10.72
C LEU A 372 11.74 27.22 12.22
N ALA A 373 10.59 27.63 12.76
CA ALA A 373 10.45 27.91 14.18
C ALA A 373 10.77 26.69 15.05
N LEU A 374 10.33 25.49 14.65
CA LEU A 374 10.66 24.23 15.33
C LEU A 374 12.14 23.87 15.24
N LEU A 375 12.78 24.15 14.11
CA LEU A 375 14.23 23.94 13.94
C LEU A 375 15.05 24.93 14.78
N VAL A 376 14.64 26.20 14.83
CA VAL A 376 15.24 27.21 15.71
C VAL A 376 15.05 26.84 17.17
N ALA A 377 13.85 26.38 17.56
CA ALA A 377 13.62 25.85 18.90
C ALA A 377 14.56 24.68 19.22
N SER A 378 14.92 23.87 18.22
CA SER A 378 15.85 22.74 18.37
C SER A 378 17.31 23.17 18.58
N LEU A 379 17.70 24.40 18.23
CA LEU A 379 19.01 24.96 18.58
C LEU A 379 19.13 25.18 20.10
N PHE A 380 18.06 25.67 20.73
CA PHE A 380 18.03 25.96 22.16
C PHE A 380 17.65 24.74 23.00
N TYR A 381 16.75 23.89 22.49
CA TYR A 381 16.23 22.71 23.17
C TYR A 381 16.40 21.49 22.27
N TYR A 382 17.40 20.66 22.58
CA TYR A 382 17.81 19.55 21.73
C TYR A 382 16.64 18.64 21.29
N LYS A 383 16.43 18.51 19.97
CA LYS A 383 15.31 17.81 19.31
C LYS A 383 13.92 18.19 19.87
N PHE A 384 13.61 19.49 19.92
CA PHE A 384 12.41 20.04 20.53
C PHE A 384 11.11 19.36 20.03
N PHE A 385 10.94 19.27 18.70
CA PHE A 385 9.71 18.71 18.12
C PHE A 385 9.57 17.22 18.44
N CYS A 386 10.63 16.42 18.22
CA CYS A 386 10.59 14.97 18.47
C CYS A 386 10.35 14.63 19.94
N ARG A 387 10.76 15.52 20.86
CA ARG A 387 10.57 15.31 22.30
C ARG A 387 9.19 15.75 22.77
N PHE A 388 8.64 16.84 22.25
CA PHE A 388 7.46 17.47 22.87
C PHE A 388 6.20 17.49 22.02
N LEU A 389 6.31 17.50 20.69
CA LEU A 389 5.17 17.72 19.80
C LEU A 389 4.86 16.53 18.89
N CYS A 390 5.84 15.65 18.61
CA CYS A 390 5.68 14.59 17.62
C CYS A 390 4.65 13.52 18.04
N PRO A 391 3.50 13.40 17.36
CA PRO A 391 2.47 12.40 17.67
C PRO A 391 2.94 10.98 17.33
N LEU A 392 3.68 10.79 16.23
CA LEU A 392 4.31 9.49 15.93
C LEU A 392 5.28 9.08 17.05
N GLY A 393 6.04 10.03 17.59
CA GLY A 393 6.92 9.80 18.74
C GLY A 393 6.15 9.32 19.97
N ALA A 394 4.99 9.92 20.25
CA ALA A 394 4.11 9.48 21.34
C ALA A 394 3.63 8.04 21.13
N PHE A 395 3.20 7.69 19.90
CA PHE A 395 2.78 6.32 19.56
C PHE A 395 3.92 5.32 19.80
N MET A 396 5.13 5.67 19.36
CA MET A 396 6.31 4.83 19.56
C MET A 396 6.72 4.71 21.04
N VAL A 397 6.48 5.73 21.87
CA VAL A 397 6.69 5.62 23.33
C VAL A 397 5.68 4.67 23.96
N LEU A 398 4.40 4.78 23.60
CA LEU A 398 3.36 3.86 24.09
C LEU A 398 3.70 2.41 23.75
N GLY A 399 4.08 2.18 22.51
CA GLY A 399 4.54 0.88 22.09
C GLY A 399 5.84 0.45 22.80
N GLY A 400 6.80 1.37 23.01
CA GLY A 400 8.13 1.05 23.53
C GLY A 400 8.14 0.45 24.95
N LYS A 401 6.99 0.45 25.63
CA LYS A 401 6.73 -0.28 26.87
C LYS A 401 6.68 -1.81 26.69
N LEU A 402 6.44 -2.30 25.47
CA LEU A 402 6.45 -3.72 25.09
C LEU A 402 7.86 -4.26 24.80
N ARG A 403 8.90 -3.43 24.91
CA ARG A 403 10.29 -3.84 24.65
C ARG A 403 10.71 -4.96 25.60
N LEU A 404 11.35 -5.99 25.05
CA LEU A 404 11.73 -7.20 25.78
C LEU A 404 13.00 -7.01 26.63
N GLN A 405 13.96 -6.18 26.20
CA GLN A 405 15.26 -6.04 26.87
C GLN A 405 15.65 -4.60 27.21
N ARG A 406 16.42 -4.45 28.30
CA ARG A 406 17.11 -3.21 28.68
C ARG A 406 18.61 -3.39 28.43
N TRP A 407 19.04 -3.13 27.21
CA TRP A 407 20.37 -3.49 26.71
C TRP A 407 21.48 -2.44 26.95
N LEU A 408 21.14 -1.20 27.33
CA LEU A 408 22.14 -0.15 27.55
C LEU A 408 22.87 -0.38 28.89
N PRO A 409 24.20 -0.60 28.90
CA PRO A 409 24.92 -1.01 30.09
C PRO A 409 25.09 0.13 31.09
N ARG A 410 25.00 -0.21 32.39
CA ARG A 410 25.26 0.68 33.52
C ARG A 410 26.07 -0.06 34.58
N ARG A 411 26.92 0.66 35.32
CA ARG A 411 27.65 0.14 36.47
C ARG A 411 26.88 0.49 37.75
N SER A 412 27.09 -0.26 38.83
CA SER A 412 26.53 0.07 40.15
C SER A 412 26.87 1.50 40.62
N ALA A 413 28.09 1.97 40.32
CA ALA A 413 28.54 3.33 40.66
C ALA A 413 27.95 4.45 39.77
N CYS A 414 27.14 4.13 38.77
CA CYS A 414 26.49 5.11 37.89
C CYS A 414 25.27 5.75 38.58
N GLY A 415 25.17 7.07 38.52
CA GLY A 415 24.23 7.84 39.34
C GLY A 415 24.96 8.33 40.59
N THR A 416 25.24 7.41 41.52
CA THR A 416 25.89 7.76 42.80
C THR A 416 27.17 6.95 42.98
N PRO A 417 28.37 7.56 43.03
CA PRO A 417 28.67 9.00 42.92
C PRO A 417 28.83 9.52 41.46
N CYS A 418 28.83 8.66 40.43
CA CYS A 418 29.16 9.09 39.07
C CYS A 418 27.96 9.71 38.32
N GLN A 419 28.03 11.02 38.03
CA GLN A 419 27.01 11.75 37.25
C GLN A 419 27.41 12.05 35.79
N ARG A 420 28.55 11.53 35.30
CA ARG A 420 29.14 11.93 34.01
C ARG A 420 28.22 11.70 32.81
N CYS A 421 27.62 10.51 32.68
CA CYS A 421 26.72 10.22 31.56
C CYS A 421 25.44 11.07 31.61
N ARG A 422 24.92 11.40 32.80
CA ARG A 422 23.74 12.24 32.97
C ARG A 422 23.98 13.68 32.48
N HIS A 423 25.12 14.26 32.83
CA HIS A 423 25.48 15.60 32.34
C HIS A 423 25.75 15.62 30.85
N ARG A 424 26.30 14.53 30.28
CA ARG A 424 26.57 14.43 28.84
C ARG A 424 25.32 14.10 27.99
N CYS A 425 24.29 13.49 28.57
CA CYS A 425 23.07 13.15 27.85
C CYS A 425 22.29 14.42 27.47
N GLN A 426 22.31 14.79 26.19
CA GLN A 426 21.58 15.96 25.68
C GLN A 426 20.05 15.77 25.70
N TYR A 427 19.60 14.52 25.69
CA TYR A 427 18.20 14.14 25.75
C TYR A 427 17.58 14.22 27.15
N ASP A 428 18.40 14.36 28.20
CA ASP A 428 17.95 14.31 29.60
C ASP A 428 17.25 12.99 29.97
N ALA A 429 17.67 11.89 29.34
CA ALA A 429 17.08 10.56 29.50
C ALA A 429 17.71 9.74 30.64
N ILE A 430 18.61 10.31 31.44
CA ILE A 430 19.28 9.62 32.55
C ILE A 430 18.93 10.31 33.86
N GLU A 431 18.35 9.55 34.78
CA GLU A 431 17.92 10.03 36.09
C GLU A 431 19.10 10.32 37.02
N PRO A 432 18.90 11.11 38.09
CA PRO A 432 19.91 11.31 39.13
C PRO A 432 20.46 10.01 39.72
N GLY A 433 19.60 9.00 39.90
CA GLY A 433 19.97 7.66 40.36
C GLY A 433 20.70 6.81 39.33
N GLY A 434 20.94 7.32 38.11
CA GLY A 434 21.70 6.64 37.07
C GLY A 434 20.90 5.71 36.16
N ALA A 435 19.59 5.51 36.43
CA ALA A 435 18.69 4.76 35.57
C ALA A 435 18.43 5.48 34.23
N ILE A 436 18.26 4.71 33.15
CA ILE A 436 17.95 5.23 31.81
C ILE A 436 16.43 5.17 31.60
N ARG A 437 15.83 6.32 31.32
CA ARG A 437 14.45 6.44 30.83
C ARG A 437 14.42 6.14 29.34
N TYR A 438 14.19 4.89 28.99
CA TYR A 438 14.15 4.44 27.60
C TYR A 438 13.08 5.17 26.77
N ASP A 439 11.98 5.56 27.41
CA ASP A 439 10.90 6.34 26.80
C ASP A 439 11.37 7.68 26.25
N ASP A 440 12.45 8.25 26.79
CA ASP A 440 13.07 9.51 26.34
C ASP A 440 14.40 9.28 25.62
N CYS A 441 14.91 8.05 25.57
CA CYS A 441 16.22 7.73 25.02
C CYS A 441 16.16 7.53 23.51
N PHE A 442 16.95 8.32 22.77
CA PHE A 442 17.13 8.20 21.32
C PHE A 442 18.35 7.36 20.93
N GLN A 443 18.92 6.62 21.89
CA GLN A 443 19.99 5.63 21.64
C GLN A 443 21.16 6.18 20.83
N CYS A 444 21.67 7.36 21.19
CA CYS A 444 22.82 7.95 20.50
C CYS A 444 24.16 7.24 20.77
N LEU A 445 24.18 6.32 21.74
CA LEU A 445 25.33 5.54 22.18
C LEU A 445 26.48 6.32 22.83
N ASP A 446 26.35 7.64 23.04
CA ASP A 446 27.37 8.44 23.73
C ASP A 446 27.68 7.91 25.14
N CYS A 447 26.63 7.55 25.89
CA CYS A 447 26.78 6.99 27.24
C CYS A 447 27.44 5.60 27.23
N VAL A 448 27.19 4.80 26.18
CA VAL A 448 27.82 3.48 25.98
C VAL A 448 29.29 3.64 25.63
N GLY A 449 29.62 4.65 24.82
CA GLY A 449 31.02 4.98 24.51
C GLY A 449 31.80 5.47 25.71
N ILE A 450 31.17 6.24 26.61
CA ILE A 450 31.78 6.60 27.90
C ILE A 450 31.92 5.38 28.81
N TYR A 451 30.95 4.46 28.82
CA TYR A 451 30.97 3.27 29.67
C TYR A 451 32.16 2.34 29.37
N HIS A 452 32.49 2.16 28.08
CA HIS A 452 33.58 1.29 27.62
C HIS A 452 34.96 1.95 27.54
N ASP A 453 35.03 3.29 27.65
CA ASP A 453 36.29 4.01 27.57
C ASP A 453 36.90 4.20 28.97
N GLU A 454 38.04 3.55 29.22
CA GLU A 454 38.75 3.62 30.50
C GLU A 454 39.23 5.03 30.88
N GLN A 455 39.40 5.93 29.91
CA GLN A 455 39.83 7.31 30.11
C GLN A 455 38.66 8.27 30.31
N ARG A 456 37.44 7.88 29.92
CA ARG A 456 36.21 8.70 30.09
C ARG A 456 35.30 8.16 31.20
N CYS A 457 35.34 6.89 31.54
CA CYS A 457 34.49 6.32 32.59
C CYS A 457 35.02 6.71 33.98
N ALA A 458 34.32 7.59 34.70
CA ALA A 458 34.78 8.05 36.01
C ALA A 458 35.02 6.92 37.04
N PRO A 459 34.18 5.89 37.16
CA PRO A 459 34.47 4.73 38.01
C PRO A 459 35.78 4.01 37.66
N LEU A 460 36.07 3.82 36.37
CA LEU A 460 37.31 3.15 35.93
C LEU A 460 38.55 4.02 36.17
N LEU A 461 38.43 5.34 35.95
CA LEU A 461 39.48 6.31 36.29
C LEU A 461 39.83 6.29 37.79
N LEU A 462 38.81 6.26 38.65
CA LEU A 462 38.98 6.17 40.10
C LEU A 462 39.62 4.83 40.51
N MET A 463 39.22 3.72 39.89
CA MET A 463 39.83 2.41 40.13
C MET A 463 41.30 2.35 39.67
N ARG A 464 41.67 3.05 38.59
CA ARG A 464 43.07 3.14 38.12
C ARG A 464 43.95 3.98 39.04
N LYS A 465 43.42 5.03 39.67
CA LYS A 465 44.16 5.91 40.57
C LYS A 465 44.42 5.30 41.96
N LYS A 466 43.68 4.26 42.36
CA LYS A 466 43.93 3.56 43.63
C LYS A 466 45.24 2.73 43.56
N PRO A 467 46.07 2.73 44.60
CA PRO A 467 47.28 1.90 44.67
C PRO A 467 46.92 0.41 44.55
N ALA A 468 47.80 -0.40 43.95
CA ALA A 468 47.55 -1.78 43.54
C ALA A 468 46.99 -2.69 44.67
N ALA A 469 47.38 -2.44 45.92
CA ALA A 469 46.88 -3.16 47.10
C ALA A 469 45.37 -2.94 47.35
N ALA A 470 44.85 -1.72 47.14
CA ALA A 470 43.43 -1.41 47.27
C ALA A 470 42.59 -1.85 46.06
N ARG A 471 43.25 -2.27 44.98
CA ARG A 471 42.61 -2.70 43.72
C ARG A 471 42.17 -4.16 43.76
N ARG A 472 42.84 -5.03 44.55
CA ARG A 472 42.48 -6.45 44.72
C ARG A 472 41.25 -6.67 45.62
N LEU A 473 41.08 -5.87 46.67
CA LEU A 473 39.92 -5.97 47.57
C LEU A 473 38.59 -5.65 46.87
N ASN A 474 38.56 -4.62 46.02
CA ASN A 474 37.32 -4.20 45.35
C ASN A 474 36.92 -5.04 44.12
N LEU A 475 37.79 -5.92 43.60
CA LEU A 475 37.47 -6.79 42.46
C LEU A 475 36.61 -7.99 42.88
N VAL A 476 36.68 -8.40 44.15
CA VAL A 476 35.85 -9.47 44.72
C VAL A 476 34.40 -8.99 44.93
N ASP A 477 34.21 -7.72 45.30
CA ASP A 477 32.88 -7.11 45.52
C ASP A 477 32.22 -6.56 44.25
N ALA A 478 32.94 -6.52 43.11
CA ALA A 478 32.49 -5.92 41.86
C ALA A 478 32.31 -6.92 40.71
N ALA A 479 32.18 -8.22 41.01
CA ALA A 479 31.73 -9.19 40.03
C ALA A 479 30.34 -8.76 39.52
N ASP A 480 30.31 -8.20 38.31
CA ASP A 480 29.07 -7.90 37.58
C ASP A 480 28.24 -9.20 37.53
N PRO A 481 26.92 -9.16 37.79
CA PRO A 481 26.06 -10.29 37.45
C PRO A 481 26.22 -10.55 35.95
N ALA A 482 26.50 -11.81 35.62
CA ALA A 482 26.60 -12.28 34.24
C ALA A 482 25.38 -11.81 33.44
N PRO A 483 25.54 -11.49 32.14
CA PRO A 483 24.38 -11.23 31.29
C PRO A 483 23.44 -12.45 31.34
N PRO A 484 22.10 -12.25 31.37
CA PRO A 484 21.19 -13.38 31.22
C PRO A 484 21.46 -14.03 29.86
N GLU A 485 21.60 -15.36 29.88
CA GLU A 485 21.75 -16.21 28.69
C GLU A 485 20.61 -16.00 27.67
#